data_AF-A0A6P5JS04-F1
#
_entry.id   AF-A0A6P5JS04-F1
#
_cell.length_a   1.000
_cell.length_b   1.000
_cell.length_c   1.000
_cell.angle_alpha   90.00
_cell.angle_beta   90.00
_cell.angle_gamma   90.00
#
_symmetry.space_group_name_H-M   'P 1'
#
loop_
_entity.id
_entity.type
_entity.pdbx_description
1 polymer ?
#
loop_
_entity_poly.entity_id
_entity_poly.type
_entity_poly.pdbx_seq_one_letter_code
_entity_poly.pdbx_strand_id
1 'polypeptide(L)'
;MKVLFLTIALSLFSILQALESSPSEEQFEGTYIVKAIVADSEFHGKKKPKEMSPLTITRLNNGDLEAKFTINKNGTCKEIKKILEKTNKPGLFSKDKGKRQVLIEKMAVRDHWILLCEGELLGRHIRIAKLVGPDGEENPQAFEEYKKFVSLKGFNEAKINIPTQAEACTPEHA
;
A
#
# COMPACT_ATOMS: atom_id res chain seq x y z
N MET A 1 -58.57 -27.57 37.07
CA MET A 1 -57.58 -28.66 36.84
C MET A 1 -57.25 -28.65 35.36
N LYS A 2 -55.98 -28.41 34.97
CA LYS A 2 -55.07 -29.40 34.35
C LYS A 2 -55.70 -29.98 33.06
N VAL A 3 -55.11 -29.87 31.87
CA VAL A 3 -53.75 -30.28 31.53
C VAL A 3 -53.22 -29.51 30.29
N LEU A 4 -51.98 -29.02 30.38
CA LEU A 4 -51.11 -28.62 29.28
C LEU A 4 -50.87 -29.81 28.35
N PHE A 5 -50.93 -29.62 27.02
CA PHE A 5 -50.02 -30.36 26.13
C PHE A 5 -49.48 -29.45 25.03
N LEU A 6 -48.18 -29.14 25.19
CA LEU A 6 -47.24 -28.72 24.15
C LEU A 6 -47.28 -29.70 22.98
N THR A 7 -47.10 -29.16 21.77
CA THR A 7 -46.51 -29.73 20.52
C THR A 7 -47.16 -28.94 19.36
N ILE A 8 -46.50 -28.36 18.37
CA ILE A 8 -45.34 -28.80 17.58
C ILE A 8 -44.61 -27.52 17.11
N ALA A 9 -43.31 -27.47 17.36
CA ALA A 9 -42.39 -26.58 16.66
C ALA A 9 -42.12 -27.13 15.26
N LEU A 10 -42.26 -26.29 14.22
CA LEU A 10 -41.71 -26.38 12.85
C LEU A 10 -42.47 -25.26 12.09
N SER A 11 -41.91 -24.35 11.29
CA SER A 11 -40.60 -24.17 10.70
C SER A 11 -40.69 -22.85 9.94
N LEU A 12 -39.83 -21.88 10.22
CA LEU A 12 -39.46 -20.81 9.28
C LEU A 12 -38.11 -20.26 9.74
N PHE A 13 -37.11 -21.13 9.72
CA PHE A 13 -35.75 -20.64 9.50
C PHE A 13 -35.76 -20.16 8.05
N SER A 14 -36.03 -18.87 7.86
CA SER A 14 -35.62 -18.19 6.64
C SER A 14 -34.13 -18.39 6.54
N ILE A 15 -33.71 -19.32 5.68
CA ILE A 15 -32.32 -19.48 5.29
C ILE A 15 -32.01 -18.17 4.56
N LEU A 16 -31.47 -17.21 5.31
CA LEU A 16 -30.82 -16.05 4.74
C LEU A 16 -29.58 -16.61 4.03
N GLN A 17 -29.76 -17.06 2.79
CA GLN A 17 -28.67 -17.13 1.83
C GLN A 17 -28.29 -15.67 1.55
N ALA A 18 -27.63 -15.04 2.52
CA ALA A 18 -26.68 -14.02 2.20
C ALA A 18 -25.71 -14.72 1.26
N LEU A 19 -25.78 -14.37 -0.02
CA LEU A 19 -24.68 -14.55 -0.93
C LEU A 19 -23.52 -13.82 -0.27
N GLU A 20 -22.78 -14.49 0.60
CA GLU A 20 -21.42 -14.10 0.94
C GLU A 20 -20.59 -14.31 -0.33
N SER A 21 -20.84 -13.47 -1.34
CA SER A 21 -19.74 -12.84 -2.01
C SER A 21 -18.97 -12.16 -0.88
N SER A 22 -18.00 -12.88 -0.31
CA SER A 22 -16.92 -12.27 0.45
C SER A 22 -16.59 -10.99 -0.32
N PRO A 23 -16.65 -9.78 0.28
CA PRO A 23 -16.27 -8.57 -0.43
C PRO A 23 -14.92 -8.90 -1.04
N SER A 24 -14.83 -8.92 -2.38
CA SER A 24 -13.61 -9.36 -3.06
C SER A 24 -12.51 -8.55 -2.42
N GLU A 25 -11.60 -9.20 -1.68
CA GLU A 25 -10.58 -8.47 -0.93
C GLU A 25 -9.91 -7.56 -1.94
N GLU A 26 -10.11 -6.25 -1.77
CA GLU A 26 -9.70 -5.27 -2.77
C GLU A 26 -8.19 -5.42 -2.93
N GLN A 27 -7.78 -5.92 -4.08
CA GLN A 27 -6.40 -6.31 -4.29
C GLN A 27 -5.57 -5.06 -4.58
N PHE A 28 -4.40 -4.97 -3.97
CA PHE A 28 -3.47 -3.89 -4.22
C PHE A 28 -2.78 -4.08 -5.58
N GLU A 29 -3.49 -3.76 -6.65
CA GLU A 29 -3.08 -3.84 -8.04
C GLU A 29 -3.62 -2.64 -8.82
N GLY A 30 -2.90 -2.21 -9.84
CA GLY A 30 -3.26 -1.06 -10.65
C GLY A 30 -2.26 0.07 -10.54
N THR A 31 -2.71 1.27 -10.90
CA THR A 31 -1.85 2.46 -10.96
C THR A 31 -2.26 3.44 -9.88
N TYR A 32 -1.30 3.82 -9.04
CA TYR A 32 -1.51 4.70 -7.90
C TYR A 32 -0.61 5.92 -7.96
N ILE A 33 -1.09 7.02 -7.40
CA ILE A 33 -0.33 8.24 -7.21
C ILE A 33 0.31 8.23 -5.82
N VAL A 34 1.61 8.54 -5.73
CA VAL A 34 2.30 8.65 -4.44
C VAL A 34 2.03 10.03 -3.85
N LYS A 35 1.09 10.12 -2.90
CA LYS A 35 0.62 11.40 -2.34
C LYS A 35 1.52 11.91 -1.20
N ALA A 36 2.16 11.02 -0.44
CA ALA A 36 3.07 11.41 0.63
C ALA A 36 4.15 10.36 0.90
N ILE A 37 5.31 10.81 1.38
CA ILE A 37 6.45 9.95 1.75
C ILE A 37 7.07 10.45 3.05
N VAL A 38 7.33 9.57 4.01
CA VAL A 38 8.18 9.84 5.17
C VAL A 38 9.26 8.77 5.29
N ALA A 39 10.43 9.15 5.79
CA ALA A 39 11.54 8.24 6.06
C ALA A 39 12.35 8.75 7.26
N ASP A 40 12.86 7.84 8.08
CA ASP A 40 13.68 8.20 9.25
C ASP A 40 15.07 8.67 8.86
N SER A 41 15.69 7.90 7.96
CA SER A 41 17.00 8.18 7.41
C SER A 41 16.86 9.00 6.13
N GLU A 42 17.77 9.95 5.92
CA GLU A 42 18.04 10.45 4.57
C GLU A 42 18.32 9.25 3.65
N PHE A 43 17.77 9.25 2.43
CA PHE A 43 17.93 8.17 1.44
C PHE A 43 19.40 8.06 0.98
N HIS A 44 20.31 7.57 1.81
CA HIS A 44 21.76 7.42 1.52
C HIS A 44 22.36 8.63 0.76
N GLY A 45 22.23 9.84 1.32
CA GLY A 45 22.76 11.07 0.72
C GLY A 45 22.06 11.52 -0.58
N LYS A 46 21.00 10.83 -0.99
CA LYS A 46 20.11 11.24 -2.08
C LYS A 46 18.88 11.89 -1.46
N LYS A 47 18.52 13.08 -1.94
CA LYS A 47 17.27 13.74 -1.56
C LYS A 47 16.10 12.82 -1.88
N LYS A 48 15.03 12.92 -1.08
CA LYS A 48 13.73 12.30 -1.42
C LYS A 48 13.38 12.67 -2.87
N PRO A 49 12.76 11.77 -3.64
CA PRO A 49 12.32 12.10 -5.00
C PRO A 49 11.46 13.37 -4.94
N LYS A 50 11.87 14.41 -5.68
CA LYS A 50 11.08 15.63 -5.82
C LYS A 50 9.89 15.40 -6.74
N GLU A 51 10.11 14.58 -7.76
CA GLU A 51 9.15 14.21 -8.78
C GLU A 51 9.13 12.70 -8.95
N MET A 52 7.93 12.16 -9.18
CA MET A 52 7.71 10.74 -9.43
C MET A 52 6.59 10.55 -10.43
N SER A 53 6.71 9.52 -11.28
CA SER A 53 5.57 9.04 -12.06
C SER A 53 4.58 8.27 -11.17
N PRO A 54 3.37 8.00 -11.69
CA PRO A 54 2.49 7.01 -11.10
C PRO A 54 3.21 5.68 -10.83
N LEU A 55 2.81 5.02 -9.75
CA LEU A 55 3.27 3.71 -9.32
C LEU A 55 2.33 2.65 -9.88
N THR A 56 2.80 1.85 -10.81
CA THR A 56 2.08 0.69 -11.33
C THR A 56 2.45 -0.55 -10.50
N ILE A 57 1.42 -1.25 -10.04
CA ILE A 57 1.52 -2.50 -9.29
C ILE A 57 0.85 -3.61 -10.10
N THR A 58 1.62 -4.65 -10.43
CA THR A 58 1.15 -5.80 -11.20
C THR A 58 1.38 -7.08 -10.42
N ARG A 59 0.36 -7.94 -10.30
CA ARG A 59 0.55 -9.28 -9.74
C ARG A 59 1.19 -10.21 -10.75
N LEU A 60 2.19 -10.95 -10.29
CA LEU A 60 2.87 -11.99 -11.06
C LEU A 60 2.20 -13.35 -10.82
N ASN A 61 2.43 -14.30 -11.73
CA ASN A 61 1.80 -15.63 -11.68
C ASN A 61 2.08 -16.41 -10.38
N ASN A 62 3.21 -16.15 -9.72
CA ASN A 62 3.58 -16.76 -8.44
C ASN A 62 2.97 -16.04 -7.22
N GLY A 63 2.18 -14.99 -7.44
CA GLY A 63 1.54 -14.18 -6.39
C GLY A 63 2.38 -13.01 -5.89
N ASP A 64 3.63 -12.86 -6.35
CA ASP A 64 4.47 -11.70 -6.08
C ASP A 64 3.87 -10.44 -6.72
N LEU A 65 4.31 -9.27 -6.25
CA LEU A 65 3.97 -7.98 -6.87
C LEU A 65 5.19 -7.38 -7.55
N GLU A 66 4.99 -6.85 -8.76
CA GLU A 66 5.93 -5.97 -9.42
C GLU A 66 5.48 -4.52 -9.24
N ALA A 67 6.35 -3.71 -8.65
CA ALA A 67 6.18 -2.27 -8.53
C ALA A 67 7.07 -1.55 -9.56
N LYS A 68 6.45 -0.74 -10.42
CA LYS A 68 7.10 -0.01 -11.51
C LYS A 68 6.75 1.48 -11.44
N PHE A 69 7.77 2.33 -11.55
CA PHE A 69 7.63 3.79 -11.69
C PHE A 69 8.90 4.38 -12.29
N THR A 70 8.85 5.61 -12.77
CA THR A 70 10.02 6.35 -13.25
C THR A 70 10.27 7.58 -12.40
N ILE A 71 11.54 7.99 -12.33
CA ILE A 71 11.93 9.28 -11.75
C ILE A 71 12.82 10.03 -12.73
N ASN A 72 12.67 11.35 -12.78
CA ASN A 72 13.66 12.21 -13.40
C ASN A 72 14.76 12.49 -12.37
N LYS A 73 15.99 12.09 -12.69
CA LYS A 73 17.16 12.38 -11.86
C LYS A 73 18.15 13.19 -12.68
N ASN A 74 18.19 14.50 -12.41
CA ASN A 74 19.09 15.46 -13.04
C ASN A 74 18.99 15.46 -14.58
N GLY A 75 17.77 15.45 -15.12
CA GLY A 75 17.50 15.42 -16.56
C GLY A 75 17.45 14.01 -17.15
N THR A 76 17.97 13.00 -16.46
CA THR A 76 17.95 11.61 -16.92
C THR A 76 16.73 10.86 -16.39
N CYS A 77 15.93 10.29 -17.28
CA CYS A 77 14.87 9.37 -16.91
C CYS A 77 15.44 8.06 -16.34
N LYS A 78 14.94 7.63 -15.18
CA LYS A 78 15.29 6.34 -14.58
C LYS A 78 14.05 5.53 -14.30
N GLU A 79 13.93 4.40 -14.96
CA GLU A 79 12.93 3.40 -14.61
C GLU A 79 13.36 2.65 -13.35
N ILE A 80 12.42 2.50 -12.43
CA ILE A 80 12.58 1.75 -11.19
C ILE A 80 11.55 0.64 -11.18
N LYS A 81 12.06 -0.59 -11.30
CA LYS A 81 11.31 -1.83 -11.14
C LYS A 81 11.74 -2.54 -9.86
N LYS A 82 10.76 -3.01 -9.08
CA LYS A 82 10.98 -3.73 -7.82
C LYS A 82 10.03 -4.92 -7.73
N ILE A 83 10.57 -6.09 -7.41
CA ILE A 83 9.78 -7.27 -7.08
C ILE A 83 9.59 -7.31 -5.57
N LEU A 84 8.35 -7.56 -5.15
CA LEU A 84 7.90 -7.78 -3.80
C LEU A 84 7.44 -9.24 -3.70
N GLU A 85 8.26 -10.06 -3.05
CA GLU A 85 8.06 -11.49 -2.89
C GLU A 85 6.92 -11.75 -1.89
N LYS A 86 5.91 -12.53 -2.28
CA LYS A 86 4.79 -12.87 -1.40
C LYS A 86 5.28 -13.61 -0.17
N THR A 87 4.74 -13.28 1.00
CA THR A 87 4.96 -14.06 2.24
C THR A 87 3.72 -14.86 2.61
N ASN A 88 3.82 -15.64 3.68
CA ASN A 88 2.67 -16.35 4.26
C ASN A 88 1.70 -15.44 5.02
N LYS A 89 2.06 -14.18 5.27
CA LYS A 89 1.21 -13.19 5.94
C LYS A 89 0.55 -12.28 4.90
N PRO A 90 -0.80 -12.18 4.88
CA PRO A 90 -1.50 -11.24 4.01
C PRO A 90 -1.00 -9.81 4.18
N GLY A 91 -0.88 -9.07 3.09
CA GLY A 91 -0.38 -7.69 3.07
C GLY A 91 1.12 -7.53 3.31
N LEU A 92 1.85 -8.59 3.68
CA LEU A 92 3.29 -8.54 3.93
C LEU A 92 4.08 -9.20 2.79
N PHE A 93 5.07 -8.46 2.30
CA PHE A 93 5.96 -8.88 1.22
C PHE A 93 7.43 -8.78 1.65
N SER A 94 8.27 -9.61 1.04
CA SER A 94 9.73 -9.59 1.17
C SER A 94 10.35 -8.86 -0.02
N LYS A 95 11.53 -8.28 0.19
CA LYS A 95 12.31 -7.62 -0.86
C LYS A 95 13.80 -7.76 -0.58
N ASP A 96 14.60 -7.75 -1.64
CA ASP A 96 16.07 -7.90 -1.59
C ASP A 96 16.50 -9.16 -0.84
N LYS A 97 15.92 -10.33 -1.20
CA LYS A 97 16.21 -11.62 -0.56
C LYS A 97 15.93 -11.60 0.95
N GLY A 98 14.80 -11.03 1.36
CA GLY A 98 14.40 -10.96 2.77
C GLY A 98 15.07 -9.87 3.60
N LYS A 99 15.97 -9.06 3.04
CA LYS A 99 16.60 -7.95 3.78
C LYS A 99 15.63 -6.84 4.16
N ARG A 100 14.51 -6.74 3.45
CA ARG A 100 13.47 -5.74 3.68
C ARG A 100 12.09 -6.37 3.64
N GLN A 101 11.20 -5.86 4.47
CA GLN A 101 9.78 -6.19 4.48
C GLN A 101 8.99 -4.99 3.99
N VAL A 102 7.92 -5.26 3.24
CA VAL A 102 6.98 -4.26 2.75
C VAL A 102 5.60 -4.67 3.21
N LEU A 103 5.04 -3.90 4.13
CA LEU A 103 3.65 -4.02 4.57
C LEU A 103 2.79 -3.09 3.73
N ILE A 104 1.67 -3.61 3.23
CA ILE A 104 0.68 -2.92 2.42
C ILE A 104 -0.64 -2.96 3.18
N GLU A 105 -1.09 -1.81 3.68
CA GLU A 105 -2.29 -1.71 4.51
C GLU A 105 -3.38 -0.90 3.81
N LYS A 106 -4.60 -1.43 3.84
CA LYS A 106 -5.80 -0.74 3.37
C LYS A 106 -6.16 0.40 4.31
N MET A 107 -6.51 1.54 3.77
CA MET A 107 -7.05 2.65 4.55
C MET A 107 -8.57 2.57 4.65
N ALA A 108 -9.17 3.30 5.59
CA ALA A 108 -10.62 3.40 5.66
C ALA A 108 -11.17 4.18 4.46
N VAL A 109 -10.38 5.11 3.92
CA VAL A 109 -10.64 5.78 2.66
C VAL A 109 -10.43 4.81 1.50
N ARG A 110 -11.46 4.67 0.64
CA ARG A 110 -11.45 3.77 -0.52
C ARG A 110 -10.26 4.07 -1.43
N ASP A 111 -9.69 3.02 -2.03
CA ASP A 111 -8.59 3.06 -2.99
C ASP A 111 -7.28 3.68 -2.48
N HIS A 112 -7.20 4.00 -1.19
CA HIS A 112 -5.99 4.51 -0.55
C HIS A 112 -5.30 3.44 0.28
N TRP A 113 -3.97 3.47 0.23
CA TRP A 113 -3.13 2.46 0.84
C TRP A 113 -1.91 3.09 1.51
N ILE A 114 -1.44 2.45 2.58
CA ILE A 114 -0.17 2.75 3.21
C ILE A 114 0.82 1.65 2.86
N LEU A 115 1.99 2.04 2.35
CA LEU A 115 3.11 1.14 2.10
C LEU A 115 4.21 1.44 3.10
N LEU A 116 4.46 0.53 4.04
CA LEU A 116 5.56 0.61 5.00
C LEU A 116 6.67 -0.36 4.61
N CYS A 117 7.84 0.18 4.27
CA CYS A 117 9.04 -0.58 3.96
C CYS A 117 10.05 -0.44 5.09
N GLU A 118 10.44 -1.56 5.70
CA GLU A 118 11.40 -1.62 6.80
C GLU A 118 12.49 -2.66 6.54
N GLY A 119 13.68 -2.45 7.09
CA GLY A 119 14.77 -3.43 7.04
C GLY A 119 16.10 -2.82 6.68
N GLU A 120 17.01 -3.61 6.13
CA GLU A 120 18.37 -3.17 5.83
C GLU A 120 18.51 -2.70 4.37
N LEU A 121 19.17 -1.56 4.18
CA LEU A 121 19.67 -1.11 2.89
C LEU A 121 21.11 -0.61 3.07
N LEU A 122 22.04 -1.19 2.31
CA LEU A 122 23.47 -0.83 2.32
C LEU A 122 24.05 -0.75 3.76
N GLY A 123 23.76 -1.76 4.59
CA GLY A 123 24.27 -1.85 5.97
C GLY A 123 23.63 -0.88 6.97
N ARG A 124 22.55 -0.18 6.61
CA ARG A 124 21.79 0.69 7.52
C ARG A 124 20.35 0.23 7.60
N HIS A 125 19.79 0.29 8.81
CA HIS A 125 18.35 0.11 8.97
C HIS A 125 17.61 1.33 8.41
N ILE A 126 16.59 1.07 7.59
CA ILE A 126 15.75 2.08 6.98
C ILE A 126 14.28 1.79 7.28
N ARG A 127 13.50 2.84 7.47
CA ARG A 127 12.04 2.80 7.52
C ARG A 127 11.49 3.88 6.60
N ILE A 128 10.58 3.51 5.72
CA ILE A 128 9.94 4.40 4.75
C ILE A 128 8.45 4.09 4.73
N ALA A 129 7.60 5.07 4.98
CA ALA A 129 6.17 4.95 4.76
C ALA A 129 5.73 5.83 3.57
N LYS A 130 4.75 5.36 2.81
CA LYS A 130 4.13 6.09 1.71
C LYS A 130 2.62 6.02 1.81
N LEU A 131 1.97 7.14 1.53
CA LEU A 131 0.55 7.20 1.18
C LEU A 131 0.43 7.11 -0.33
N VAL A 132 -0.41 6.19 -0.81
CA VAL A 132 -0.79 6.11 -2.21
C VAL A 132 -2.31 6.11 -2.35
N GLY A 133 -2.81 6.61 -3.47
CA GLY A 133 -4.24 6.62 -3.76
C GLY A 133 -4.52 6.76 -5.26
N PRO A 134 -5.80 6.79 -5.65
CA PRO A 134 -6.19 7.11 -7.02
C PRO A 134 -5.81 8.55 -7.33
N ASP A 135 -5.51 8.83 -8.61
CA ASP A 135 -5.39 10.16 -9.22
C ASP A 135 -4.61 11.26 -8.46
N GLY A 136 -4.56 12.45 -9.05
CA GLY A 136 -3.85 13.60 -8.50
C GLY A 136 -4.63 14.37 -7.43
N GLU A 137 -5.89 14.04 -7.17
CA GLU A 137 -6.75 14.85 -6.32
C GLU A 137 -6.35 14.71 -4.84
N GLU A 138 -6.41 15.83 -4.12
CA GLU A 138 -6.15 15.81 -2.69
C GLU A 138 -7.30 15.13 -1.94
N ASN A 139 -6.94 14.26 -1.00
CA ASN A 139 -7.90 13.65 -0.08
C ASN A 139 -7.48 13.97 1.36
N PRO A 140 -8.05 15.02 1.98
CA PRO A 140 -7.66 15.44 3.33
C PRO A 140 -7.86 14.34 4.37
N GLN A 141 -8.91 13.53 4.25
CA GLN A 141 -9.17 12.43 5.17
C GLN A 141 -8.06 11.37 5.11
N ALA A 142 -7.66 10.96 3.91
CA ALA A 142 -6.57 10.00 3.74
C ALA A 142 -5.25 10.57 4.28
N PHE A 143 -4.99 11.86 4.10
CA PHE A 143 -3.79 12.50 4.63
C PHE A 143 -3.80 12.59 6.17
N GLU A 144 -4.95 12.86 6.80
CA GLU A 144 -5.08 12.83 8.27
C GLU A 144 -4.87 11.42 8.85
N GLU A 145 -5.45 10.39 8.22
CA GLU A 145 -5.21 8.99 8.60
C GLU A 145 -3.73 8.62 8.46
N TYR A 146 -3.09 9.06 7.37
CA TYR A 146 -1.65 8.85 7.17
C TYR A 146 -0.82 9.56 8.24
N LYS A 147 -1.12 10.81 8.61
CA LYS A 147 -0.41 11.50 9.71
C LYS A 147 -0.54 10.76 11.03
N LYS A 148 -1.73 10.27 11.38
CA LYS A 148 -1.94 9.42 12.57
C LYS A 148 -1.05 8.19 12.52
N PHE A 149 -0.99 7.50 11.38
CA PHE A 149 -0.10 6.35 11.18
C PHE A 149 1.38 6.73 11.36
N VAL A 150 1.83 7.83 10.74
CA VAL A 150 3.21 8.34 10.85
C VAL A 150 3.56 8.59 12.32
N SER A 151 2.66 9.25 13.07
CA SER A 151 2.80 9.53 14.50
C SER A 151 2.91 8.24 15.33
N LEU A 152 1.98 7.29 15.11
CA LEU A 152 1.93 6.01 15.83
C LEU A 152 3.15 5.13 15.58
N LYS A 153 3.74 5.18 14.37
CA LYS A 153 4.97 4.45 14.02
C LYS A 153 6.25 5.17 14.46
N GLY A 154 6.13 6.35 15.06
CA GLY A 154 7.25 7.14 15.58
C GLY A 154 8.08 7.83 14.50
N PHE A 155 7.52 8.05 13.31
CA PHE A 155 8.15 8.90 12.31
C PHE A 155 8.00 10.38 12.68
N ASN A 156 8.92 11.21 12.23
CA ASN A 156 8.78 12.67 12.38
C ASN A 156 7.84 13.22 11.30
N GLU A 157 6.66 13.67 11.71
CA GLU A 157 5.64 14.27 10.81
C GLU A 157 6.17 15.49 10.03
N ALA A 158 7.06 16.30 10.62
CA ALA A 158 7.68 17.43 9.91
C ALA A 158 8.60 17.00 8.75
N LYS A 159 8.95 15.70 8.68
CA LYS A 159 9.69 15.11 7.56
C LYS A 159 8.79 14.51 6.49
N ILE A 160 7.47 14.65 6.56
CA ILE A 160 6.58 14.23 5.46
C ILE A 160 6.91 15.09 4.23
N ASN A 161 7.09 14.42 3.09
CA ASN A 161 7.38 15.03 1.80
C ASN A 161 6.27 14.66 0.81
N ILE A 162 5.69 15.67 0.18
CA ILE A 162 4.71 15.51 -0.91
C ILE A 162 5.48 15.64 -2.22
N PRO A 163 5.65 14.56 -3.00
CA PRO A 163 6.33 14.63 -4.29
C PRO A 163 5.40 15.24 -5.34
N THR A 164 5.97 16.05 -6.25
CA THR A 164 5.27 16.48 -7.46
C THR A 164 5.02 15.27 -8.35
N GLN A 165 3.82 15.18 -8.94
CA GLN A 165 3.51 14.13 -9.90
C GLN A 165 4.01 14.54 -11.28
N ALA A 166 4.76 13.64 -11.91
CA ALA A 166 5.26 13.78 -13.27
C ALA A 166 4.66 12.69 -14.15
N GLU A 167 4.63 12.92 -15.45
CA GLU A 167 4.34 11.85 -16.39
C GLU A 167 5.44 10.79 -16.36
N ALA A 168 5.10 9.56 -16.74
CA ALA A 168 6.09 8.53 -16.92
C ALA A 168 7.03 8.91 -18.07
N CYS A 169 8.34 8.81 -17.85
CA CYS A 169 9.34 9.07 -18.87
C CYS A 169 9.93 7.76 -19.40
N THR A 170 10.49 7.79 -20.61
CA THR A 170 11.17 6.63 -21.19
C THR A 170 12.69 6.82 -21.06
N PRO A 171 13.43 5.83 -20.54
CA PRO A 171 14.90 5.83 -20.59
C PRO A 171 15.39 5.86 -22.05
N GLU A 172 16.43 6.62 -22.35
CA GLU A 172 16.96 6.80 -23.73
C GLU A 172 17.52 5.52 -24.38
N HIS A 173 17.69 4.43 -23.62
CA HIS A 173 18.25 3.14 -24.07
C HIS A 173 17.45 1.95 -23.52
N ALA A 174 16.11 2.02 -23.56
CA ALA A 174 15.20 0.98 -23.08
C ALA A 174 15.16 -0.26 -24.01
#